data_AF-J3JR69-F1
#
_entry.id   AF-J3JR69-F1
#
_cell.length_a   1.000
_cell.length_b   1.000
_cell.length_c   1.000
_cell.angle_alpha   90.00
_cell.angle_beta   90.00
_cell.angle_gamma   90.00
#
_symmetry.space_group_name_H-M   'P 1'
#
loop_
_entity.id
_entity.type
_entity.pdbx_description
1 polymer ?
#
loop_
_entity_poly.entity_id
_entity_poly.type
_entity_poly.pdbx_seq_one_letter_code
_entity_poly.pdbx_strand_id
1 'polypeptide(L)'
;MLSLEQMLSSSVHLGHHVKQWNPKMSPYIYGERNGIHIIDLLQTLICLEKVCKFLILFVCTKKQFTDIVESCALETGSNFVTQRWLGGMLTNWSTIKTCISNLQLEKYFSGIKNMTSVPDVVILIGQNREMNAVRECLKLNVTLITILDTNCDPTITDYLIPANDDSVSSVSVILKQLSNAILS
;
A
#
# COMPACT_ATOMS: atom_id res chain seq x y z
N MET A 1 14.89 -4.31 -13.05
CA MET A 1 15.37 -3.43 -11.97
C MET A 1 14.86 -2.03 -12.27
N LEU A 2 14.25 -1.37 -11.29
CA LEU A 2 13.68 -0.03 -11.44
C LEU A 2 14.79 1.03 -11.52
N SER A 3 14.75 1.92 -12.52
CA SER A 3 15.72 3.02 -12.64
C SER A 3 15.19 4.35 -12.10
N LEU A 4 16.10 5.25 -11.69
CA LEU A 4 15.74 6.62 -11.27
C LEU A 4 15.02 7.39 -12.38
N GLU A 5 15.41 7.21 -13.64
CA GLU A 5 14.74 7.83 -14.80
C GLU A 5 13.28 7.40 -14.91
N GLN A 6 13.00 6.11 -14.72
CA GLN A 6 11.63 5.59 -14.70
C GLN A 6 10.82 6.22 -13.56
N MET A 7 11.39 6.29 -12.35
CA MET A 7 10.73 6.90 -11.19
C MET A 7 10.43 8.39 -11.40
N LEU A 8 11.35 9.13 -12.03
CA LEU A 8 11.13 10.53 -12.41
C LEU A 8 10.02 10.65 -13.45
N SER A 9 10.06 9.84 -14.51
CA SER A 9 9.04 9.85 -15.57
C SER A 9 7.64 9.49 -15.09
N SER A 10 7.54 8.64 -14.06
CA SER A 10 6.30 8.20 -13.43
C SER A 10 5.84 9.10 -12.27
N SER A 11 6.54 10.21 -12.03
CA SER A 11 6.21 11.19 -10.99
C SER A 11 6.23 10.63 -9.56
N VAL A 12 7.07 9.63 -9.28
CA VAL A 12 7.19 9.01 -7.94
C VAL A 12 7.63 10.01 -6.88
N HIS A 13 8.45 10.98 -7.29
CA HIS A 13 9.06 12.00 -6.42
C HIS A 13 8.10 13.13 -6.01
N LEU A 14 6.92 13.26 -6.64
CA LEU A 14 6.02 14.39 -6.38
C LEU A 14 5.18 14.10 -5.15
N GLY A 15 5.42 14.79 -4.04
CA GLY A 15 4.58 14.72 -2.85
C GLY A 15 3.38 15.68 -2.90
N HIS A 16 2.87 15.99 -1.71
CA HIS A 16 1.79 16.96 -1.50
C HIS A 16 2.33 18.39 -1.28
N HIS A 17 1.40 19.34 -1.20
CA HIS A 17 1.70 20.73 -0.86
C HIS A 17 2.26 20.82 0.56
N VAL A 18 3.23 21.73 0.78
CA VAL A 18 3.91 21.97 2.08
C VAL A 18 3.00 22.33 3.27
N LYS A 19 1.71 22.56 3.03
CA LYS A 19 0.73 22.86 4.09
C LYS A 19 0.07 21.59 4.63
N GLN A 20 0.16 20.49 3.91
CA GLN A 20 -0.51 19.22 4.20
C GLN A 20 0.46 18.13 4.64
N TRP A 21 1.75 18.45 4.75
CA TRP A 21 2.78 17.48 5.08
C TRP A 21 2.75 17.09 6.56
N ASN A 22 3.24 15.89 6.84
CA ASN A 22 3.50 15.41 8.17
C ASN A 22 4.97 15.69 8.54
N PRO A 23 5.27 16.41 9.63
CA PRO A 23 6.64 16.71 10.03
C PRO A 23 7.56 15.49 10.19
N LYS A 24 6.97 14.33 10.55
CA LYS A 24 7.71 13.06 10.68
C LYS A 24 8.23 12.53 9.34
N MET A 25 7.68 12.99 8.21
CA MET A 25 8.18 12.65 6.87
C MET A 25 9.44 13.43 6.48
N SER A 26 9.91 14.37 7.31
CA SER A 26 11.12 15.17 7.05
C SER A 26 12.34 14.37 6.58
N PRO A 27 12.66 13.17 7.11
CA PRO A 27 13.81 12.39 6.64
C PRO A 27 13.69 11.93 5.19
N TYR A 28 12.46 11.71 4.69
CA TYR A 28 12.18 11.17 3.34
C TYR A 28 11.94 12.25 2.29
N ILE A 29 11.95 13.53 2.69
CA ILE A 29 11.74 14.67 1.82
C ILE A 29 13.10 15.24 1.43
N TYR A 30 13.38 15.25 0.13
CA TYR A 30 14.58 15.85 -0.45
C TYR A 30 14.54 17.37 -0.40
N GLY A 31 13.37 17.97 -0.66
CA GLY A 31 13.21 19.42 -0.68
C GLY A 31 11.82 19.89 -1.08
N GLU A 32 11.71 21.12 -1.52
CA GLU A 32 10.46 21.74 -1.99
C GLU A 32 10.69 22.41 -3.36
N ARG A 33 9.69 22.32 -4.25
CA ARG A 33 9.64 23.08 -5.49
C ARG A 33 8.22 23.57 -5.75
N ASN A 34 8.05 24.88 -5.94
CA ASN A 34 6.76 25.50 -6.21
C ASN A 34 5.66 25.15 -5.18
N GLY A 35 6.00 25.07 -3.89
CA GLY A 35 5.05 24.70 -2.84
C GLY A 35 4.76 23.20 -2.70
N ILE A 36 5.39 22.34 -3.50
CA ILE A 36 5.24 20.88 -3.47
C ILE A 36 6.50 20.24 -2.90
N HIS A 37 6.35 19.31 -1.97
CA HIS A 37 7.48 18.54 -1.45
C HIS A 37 7.97 17.53 -2.49
N ILE A 38 9.29 17.42 -2.59
CA ILE A 38 9.98 16.43 -3.42
C ILE A 38 10.44 15.30 -2.50
N ILE A 39 9.98 14.08 -2.79
CA ILE A 39 10.37 12.86 -2.09
C ILE A 39 11.75 12.40 -2.58
N ASP A 40 12.60 11.96 -1.65
CA ASP A 40 13.92 11.40 -1.96
C ASP A 40 13.82 10.01 -2.58
N LEU A 41 14.07 9.93 -3.89
CA LEU A 41 14.01 8.69 -4.67
C LEU A 41 15.07 7.65 -4.27
N LEU A 42 16.21 8.09 -3.72
CA LEU A 42 17.24 7.16 -3.27
C LEU A 42 16.74 6.36 -2.07
N GLN A 43 16.03 7.01 -1.16
CA GLN A 43 15.39 6.31 -0.04
C GLN A 43 14.29 5.37 -0.51
N THR A 44 13.51 5.76 -1.52
CA THR A 44 12.52 4.85 -2.12
C THR A 44 13.17 3.56 -2.63
N LEU A 45 14.30 3.66 -3.35
CA LEU A 45 15.02 2.49 -3.86
C LEU A 45 15.52 1.58 -2.73
N ILE A 46 16.15 2.15 -1.71
CA ILE A 46 16.67 1.40 -0.56
C ILE A 46 15.52 0.68 0.17
N CYS A 47 14.36 1.32 0.29
CA CYS A 47 13.19 0.73 0.93
C CYS A 47 12.58 -0.41 0.11
N LEU A 48 12.61 -0.32 -1.23
CA LEU A 48 12.09 -1.35 -2.12
C LEU A 48 12.90 -2.66 -2.07
N GLU A 49 14.22 -2.58 -1.86
CA GLU A 49 15.09 -3.76 -1.78
C GLU A 49 14.86 -4.62 -0.54
N LYS A 50 14.21 -4.08 0.50
CA LYS A 50 14.00 -4.75 1.78
C LYS A 50 12.78 -5.68 1.81
N VAL A 51 12.01 -5.77 0.71
CA VAL A 51 10.78 -6.55 0.66
C VAL A 51 11.06 -8.00 0.31
N CYS A 52 10.65 -8.92 1.19
CA CYS A 52 10.85 -10.37 1.06
C CYS A 52 9.57 -11.12 0.68
N LYS A 53 9.72 -12.39 0.27
CA LYS A 53 8.62 -13.32 -0.02
C LYS A 53 7.92 -13.78 1.27
N PHE A 54 6.66 -13.40 1.43
CA PHE A 54 5.77 -13.87 2.50
C PHE A 54 4.33 -14.01 1.99
N LEU A 55 3.40 -14.50 2.83
CA LEU A 55 1.97 -14.46 2.51
C LEU A 55 1.49 -13.01 2.54
N ILE A 56 1.17 -12.47 1.36
CA ILE A 56 0.91 -11.05 1.15
C ILE A 56 -0.57 -10.79 0.89
N LEU A 57 -1.08 -9.73 1.52
CA LEU A 57 -2.38 -9.14 1.23
C LEU A 57 -2.19 -7.72 0.70
N PHE A 58 -2.67 -7.43 -0.50
CA PHE A 58 -2.69 -6.07 -1.04
C PHE A 58 -3.96 -5.32 -0.60
N VAL A 59 -3.82 -4.10 -0.10
CA VAL A 59 -4.95 -3.28 0.39
C VAL A 59 -4.90 -1.90 -0.22
N CYS A 60 -5.97 -1.52 -0.92
CA CYS A 60 -6.12 -0.18 -1.49
C CYS A 60 -7.59 0.13 -1.78
N THR A 61 -8.16 1.17 -1.18
CA THR A 61 -9.57 1.56 -1.42
C THR A 61 -9.75 2.71 -2.41
N LYS A 62 -8.64 3.32 -2.86
CA LYS A 62 -8.65 4.35 -3.90
C LYS A 62 -9.00 3.70 -5.24
N LYS A 63 -10.17 4.04 -5.79
CA LYS A 63 -10.72 3.49 -7.06
C LYS A 63 -9.78 3.58 -8.25
N GLN A 64 -8.93 4.61 -8.29
CA GLN A 64 -7.96 4.83 -9.37
C GLN A 64 -6.87 3.75 -9.47
N PHE A 65 -6.69 2.94 -8.41
CA PHE A 65 -5.68 1.88 -8.38
C PHE A 65 -6.28 0.47 -8.36
N THR A 66 -7.61 0.33 -8.40
CA THR A 66 -8.30 -0.96 -8.31
C THR A 66 -7.74 -1.96 -9.32
N ASP A 67 -7.74 -1.61 -10.61
CA ASP A 67 -7.32 -2.52 -11.67
C ASP A 67 -5.84 -2.92 -11.55
N ILE A 68 -4.98 -1.99 -11.10
CA ILE A 68 -3.54 -2.23 -10.95
C ILE A 68 -3.28 -3.19 -9.78
N VAL A 69 -3.92 -2.95 -8.65
CA VAL A 69 -3.76 -3.77 -7.45
C VAL A 69 -4.29 -5.18 -7.69
N GLU A 70 -5.45 -5.32 -8.33
CA GLU A 70 -6.01 -6.62 -8.69
C GLU A 70 -5.08 -7.39 -9.62
N SER A 71 -4.58 -6.72 -10.67
CA SER A 71 -3.65 -7.33 -11.63
C SER A 71 -2.36 -7.80 -10.95
N CYS A 72 -1.74 -6.97 -10.11
CA CYS A 72 -0.51 -7.31 -9.38
C CYS A 72 -0.72 -8.46 -8.37
N ALA A 73 -1.85 -8.45 -7.66
CA ALA A 73 -2.16 -9.51 -6.71
C ALA A 73 -2.42 -10.85 -7.40
N LEU A 74 -3.14 -10.85 -8.53
CA LEU A 74 -3.39 -12.05 -9.32
C LEU A 74 -2.10 -12.60 -9.94
N GLU A 75 -1.21 -11.74 -10.46
CA GLU A 75 0.10 -12.14 -10.99
C GLU A 75 1.00 -12.81 -9.93
N THR A 76 0.94 -12.32 -8.69
CA THR A 76 1.72 -12.86 -7.57
C THR A 76 1.03 -14.02 -6.84
N GLY A 77 -0.21 -14.36 -7.19
CA GLY A 77 -1.03 -15.33 -6.46
C GLY A 77 -1.42 -14.90 -5.04
N SER A 78 -1.35 -13.59 -4.76
CA SER A 78 -1.64 -12.99 -3.45
C SER A 78 -3.11 -12.62 -3.31
N ASN A 79 -3.57 -12.46 -2.06
CA ASN A 79 -4.91 -11.94 -1.78
C ASN A 79 -4.94 -10.41 -1.93
N PHE A 80 -6.12 -9.85 -2.15
CA PHE A 80 -6.30 -8.39 -2.24
C PHE A 80 -7.65 -7.88 -1.73
N VAL A 81 -7.68 -6.62 -1.31
CA VAL A 81 -8.89 -5.86 -0.96
C VAL A 81 -8.85 -4.51 -1.68
N THR A 82 -9.73 -4.35 -2.68
CA THR A 82 -9.91 -3.09 -3.42
C THR A 82 -11.13 -2.29 -2.99
N GLN A 83 -12.02 -2.92 -2.23
CA GLN A 83 -13.25 -2.32 -1.73
C GLN A 83 -13.05 -1.73 -0.34
N ARG A 84 -14.06 -0.98 0.14
CA ARG A 84 -14.02 -0.39 1.49
C ARG A 84 -13.67 -1.47 2.53
N TRP A 85 -12.64 -1.18 3.32
CA TRP A 85 -12.25 -2.02 4.45
C TRP A 85 -13.38 -2.13 5.48
N LEU A 86 -13.85 -3.34 5.73
CA LEU A 86 -14.83 -3.63 6.78
C LEU A 86 -14.06 -3.86 8.08
N GLY A 87 -14.39 -3.10 9.13
CA GLY A 87 -13.72 -3.25 10.42
C GLY A 87 -13.90 -4.67 10.96
N GLY A 88 -12.80 -5.32 11.33
CA GLY A 88 -12.77 -6.71 11.75
C GLY A 88 -12.36 -7.69 10.67
N MET A 89 -11.97 -7.24 9.47
CA MET A 89 -11.52 -8.12 8.38
C MET A 89 -10.35 -9.01 8.79
N LEU A 90 -9.41 -8.51 9.61
CA LEU A 90 -8.32 -9.32 10.15
C LEU A 90 -8.64 -9.78 11.57
N THR A 91 -9.19 -8.91 12.42
CA THR A 91 -9.35 -9.24 13.86
C THR A 91 -10.54 -10.13 14.17
N ASN A 92 -11.53 -10.22 13.28
CA ASN A 92 -12.76 -11.00 13.46
C ASN A 92 -13.27 -11.55 12.10
N TRP A 93 -12.39 -12.24 11.38
CA TRP A 93 -12.68 -12.72 10.03
C TRP A 93 -13.89 -13.65 9.96
N SER A 94 -14.10 -14.51 10.96
CA SER A 94 -15.25 -15.42 11.00
C SER A 94 -16.59 -14.68 10.90
N THR A 95 -16.75 -13.61 11.68
CA THR A 95 -17.97 -12.79 11.67
C THR A 95 -18.10 -12.02 10.35
N ILE A 96 -17.01 -11.42 9.86
CA ILE A 96 -17.03 -10.64 8.61
C ILE A 96 -17.35 -11.53 7.41
N LYS A 97 -16.82 -12.75 7.37
CA LYS A 97 -17.13 -13.73 6.32
C LYS A 97 -18.62 -14.07 6.30
N THR A 98 -19.24 -14.27 7.46
CA THR A 98 -20.69 -14.47 7.57
C THR A 98 -21.47 -13.24 7.11
N CYS A 99 -21.05 -12.03 7.49
CA CYS A 99 -21.69 -10.79 7.05
C CYS A 99 -21.61 -10.59 5.53
N ILE A 100 -20.45 -10.85 4.92
CA ILE A 100 -20.26 -10.78 3.46
C ILE A 100 -21.24 -11.72 2.76
N SER A 101 -21.41 -12.94 3.27
CA SER A 101 -22.32 -13.91 2.66
C SER A 101 -23.80 -13.54 2.86
N ASN A 102 -24.18 -13.12 4.07
CA ASN A 102 -25.55 -12.72 4.36
C ASN A 102 -26.00 -11.49 3.54
N LEU A 103 -25.08 -10.58 3.24
CA LEU A 103 -25.34 -9.37 2.46
C LEU A 103 -25.11 -9.55 0.94
N GLN A 104 -24.79 -10.76 0.49
CA GLN A 104 -24.51 -11.07 -0.92
C GLN A 104 -23.39 -10.20 -1.53
N LEU A 105 -22.35 -9.93 -0.74
CA LEU A 105 -21.22 -9.07 -1.12
C LEU A 105 -20.03 -9.87 -1.66
N GLU A 106 -20.18 -11.17 -1.94
CA GLU A 106 -19.07 -12.04 -2.36
C GLU A 106 -18.39 -11.55 -3.65
N LYS A 107 -19.16 -10.92 -4.55
CA LYS A 107 -18.64 -10.30 -5.78
C LYS A 107 -17.58 -9.23 -5.50
N TYR A 108 -17.75 -8.48 -4.40
CA TYR A 108 -16.89 -7.34 -4.03
C TYR A 108 -15.65 -7.77 -3.24
N PHE A 109 -15.70 -8.94 -2.59
CA PHE A 109 -14.63 -9.47 -1.74
C PHE A 109 -14.01 -10.76 -2.30
N SER A 110 -14.01 -10.92 -3.62
CA SER A 110 -13.43 -12.07 -4.31
C SER A 110 -11.94 -12.25 -4.00
N GLY A 111 -11.19 -11.15 -3.86
CA GLY A 111 -9.74 -11.15 -3.56
C GLY A 111 -9.34 -11.70 -2.20
N ILE A 112 -10.28 -11.88 -1.26
CA ILE A 112 -10.06 -12.52 0.04
C ILE A 112 -10.88 -13.80 0.22
N LYS A 113 -11.56 -14.28 -0.83
CA LYS A 113 -12.42 -15.47 -0.76
C LYS A 113 -11.63 -16.72 -0.37
N ASN A 114 -10.40 -16.82 -0.86
CA ASN A 114 -9.51 -17.96 -0.64
C ASN A 114 -8.61 -17.78 0.60
N MET A 115 -8.80 -16.70 1.37
CA MET A 115 -8.03 -16.44 2.58
C MET A 115 -8.46 -17.39 3.70
N THR A 116 -7.58 -18.32 4.05
CA THR A 116 -7.80 -19.33 5.10
C THR A 116 -7.27 -18.87 6.46
N SER A 117 -6.21 -18.06 6.47
CA SER A 117 -5.57 -17.51 7.66
C SER A 117 -5.31 -16.01 7.50
N VAL A 118 -4.98 -15.34 8.60
CA VAL A 118 -4.51 -13.95 8.59
C VAL A 118 -3.19 -13.89 7.78
N PRO A 119 -2.99 -12.87 6.92
CA PRO A 119 -1.74 -12.68 6.18
C PRO A 119 -0.57 -12.33 7.11
N ASP A 120 0.64 -12.72 6.74
CA ASP A 120 1.86 -12.35 7.47
C ASP A 120 2.30 -10.92 7.15
N VAL A 121 2.05 -10.49 5.91
CA VAL A 121 2.41 -9.18 5.38
C VAL A 121 1.22 -8.53 4.70
N VAL A 122 1.02 -7.23 4.95
CA VAL A 122 0.05 -6.39 4.25
C VAL A 122 0.78 -5.30 3.49
N ILE A 123 0.55 -5.21 2.17
CA ILE A 123 1.00 -4.08 1.34
C ILE A 123 -0.16 -3.11 1.22
N LEU A 124 -0.01 -1.92 1.81
CA LEU A 124 -1.04 -0.91 1.90
C LEU A 124 -0.71 0.32 1.05
N ILE A 125 -1.71 0.82 0.34
CA ILE A 125 -1.62 2.04 -0.46
C ILE A 125 -2.67 3.01 0.08
N GLY A 126 -2.25 4.23 0.42
CA GLY A 126 -3.18 5.29 0.80
C GLY A 126 -3.42 5.49 2.30
N GLN A 127 -2.49 5.13 3.20
CA GLN A 127 -2.57 5.13 4.67
C GLN A 127 -3.71 5.93 5.33
N ASN A 128 -3.86 7.21 5.00
CA ASN A 128 -4.91 8.09 5.52
C ASN A 128 -6.35 7.60 5.26
N ARG A 129 -6.62 6.84 4.20
CA ARG A 129 -7.94 6.26 3.88
C ARG A 129 -8.13 4.87 4.48
N GLU A 130 -7.05 4.12 4.68
CA GLU A 130 -7.05 2.72 5.15
C GLU A 130 -6.67 2.58 6.64
N MET A 131 -6.89 3.62 7.45
CA MET A 131 -6.47 3.63 8.86
C MET A 131 -7.06 2.48 9.70
N ASN A 132 -8.23 1.96 9.33
CA ASN A 132 -8.80 0.78 9.99
C ASN A 132 -7.96 -0.48 9.72
N ALA A 133 -7.49 -0.67 8.49
CA ALA A 133 -6.59 -1.76 8.14
C ALA A 133 -5.26 -1.62 8.89
N VAL A 134 -4.69 -0.41 8.94
CA VAL A 134 -3.46 -0.11 9.69
C VAL A 134 -3.61 -0.51 11.16
N ARG A 135 -4.68 -0.09 11.83
CA ARG A 135 -4.94 -0.42 13.25
C ARG A 135 -5.09 -1.91 13.48
N GLU A 136 -5.77 -2.63 12.57
CA GLU A 136 -5.91 -4.07 12.69
C GLU A 136 -4.59 -4.80 12.50
N CYS A 137 -3.75 -4.36 11.56
CA CYS A 137 -2.40 -4.93 11.37
C CYS A 137 -1.55 -4.74 12.62
N LEU A 138 -1.51 -3.53 13.18
CA LEU A 138 -0.79 -3.22 14.42
C LEU A 138 -1.27 -4.06 15.60
N LYS A 139 -2.58 -4.27 15.72
CA LYS A 139 -3.17 -5.06 16.81
C LYS A 139 -2.82 -6.55 16.73
N LEU A 140 -2.71 -7.09 15.51
CA LEU A 140 -2.41 -8.50 15.26
C LEU A 140 -0.91 -8.76 15.04
N ASN A 141 -0.08 -7.72 15.12
CA ASN A 141 1.35 -7.79 14.82
C ASN A 141 1.63 -8.35 13.41
N VAL A 142 0.78 -7.97 12.46
CA VAL A 142 0.95 -8.27 11.02
C VAL A 142 1.89 -7.23 10.44
N THR A 143 2.91 -7.67 9.70
CA THR A 143 3.92 -6.77 9.13
C THR A 143 3.27 -5.87 8.08
N LEU A 144 3.34 -4.57 8.29
CA LEU A 144 2.75 -3.57 7.41
C LEU A 144 3.82 -2.92 6.53
N ILE A 145 3.68 -3.09 5.22
CA ILE A 145 4.45 -2.38 4.19
C ILE A 145 3.53 -1.30 3.61
N THR A 146 3.93 -0.03 3.60
CA THR A 146 3.06 1.06 3.14
C THR A 146 3.75 2.01 2.17
N ILE A 147 3.07 2.31 1.05
CA ILE A 147 3.44 3.42 0.18
C ILE A 147 3.00 4.72 0.89
N LEU A 148 3.97 5.55 1.28
CA LEU A 148 3.72 6.79 2.01
C LEU A 148 4.05 8.01 1.17
N ASP A 149 3.06 8.89 1.05
CA ASP A 149 3.29 10.26 0.63
C ASP A 149 3.62 11.14 1.85
N THR A 150 4.10 12.35 1.58
CA THR A 150 4.52 13.40 2.50
C THR A 150 3.47 13.80 3.55
N ASN A 151 2.18 13.53 3.35
CA ASN A 151 1.09 13.79 4.29
C ASN A 151 0.78 12.61 5.25
N CYS A 152 1.47 11.48 5.11
CA CYS A 152 1.24 10.27 5.91
C CYS A 152 2.14 10.21 7.15
N ASP A 153 1.83 9.34 8.11
CA ASP A 153 2.65 9.13 9.31
C ASP A 153 3.57 7.91 9.14
N PRO A 154 4.91 8.09 9.10
CA PRO A 154 5.86 6.99 8.95
C PRO A 154 6.03 6.13 10.21
N THR A 155 5.41 6.51 11.35
CA THR A 155 5.56 5.78 12.63
C THR A 155 4.54 4.67 12.84
N ILE A 156 3.54 4.55 11.95
CA ILE A 156 2.46 3.54 12.05
C ILE A 156 2.56 2.50 10.93
N THR A 157 3.76 2.24 10.43
CA THR A 157 4.08 1.20 9.44
C THR A 157 5.44 0.59 9.77
N ASP A 158 5.62 -0.70 9.49
CA ASP A 158 6.89 -1.41 9.78
C ASP A 158 7.92 -1.14 8.67
N TYR A 159 7.45 -1.13 7.43
CA TYR A 159 8.26 -0.83 6.24
C TYR A 159 7.57 0.22 5.39
N LEU A 160 8.17 1.41 5.32
CA LEU A 160 7.67 2.48 4.47
C LEU A 160 8.37 2.50 3.11
N ILE A 161 7.62 2.82 2.07
CA ILE A 161 8.11 3.11 0.73
C ILE A 161 7.71 4.55 0.42
N PRO A 162 8.62 5.53 0.52
CA PRO A 162 8.28 6.92 0.29
C PRO A 162 8.04 7.14 -1.20
N ALA A 163 6.82 7.49 -1.60
CA ALA A 163 6.44 7.68 -2.99
C ALA A 163 5.08 8.39 -3.10
N ASN A 164 4.83 9.01 -4.25
CA ASN A 164 3.53 9.58 -4.60
C ASN A 164 2.45 8.48 -4.61
N ASP A 165 1.45 8.59 -3.73
CA ASP A 165 0.34 7.64 -3.59
C ASP A 165 -0.95 8.10 -4.29
N ASP A 166 -0.90 9.17 -5.07
CA ASP A 166 -2.03 9.72 -5.84
C ASP A 166 -1.89 9.51 -7.36
N SER A 167 -0.66 9.36 -7.86
CA SER A 167 -0.37 9.10 -9.26
C SER A 167 -0.49 7.62 -9.60
N VAL A 168 -1.33 7.30 -10.59
CA VAL A 168 -1.47 5.96 -11.19
C VAL A 168 -0.15 5.44 -11.70
N SER A 169 0.63 6.28 -12.39
CA SER A 169 1.94 5.92 -12.92
C SER A 169 2.94 5.61 -11.80
N SER A 170 2.93 6.38 -10.71
CA SER A 170 3.82 6.18 -9.56
C SER A 170 3.52 4.84 -8.89
N VAL A 171 2.27 4.65 -8.47
CA VAL A 171 1.83 3.42 -7.78
C VAL A 171 2.03 2.19 -8.66
N SER A 172 1.75 2.28 -9.97
CA SER A 172 1.97 1.18 -10.92
C SER A 172 3.43 0.72 -10.95
N VAL A 173 4.37 1.67 -11.02
CA VAL A 173 5.81 1.35 -11.08
C VAL A 173 6.30 0.74 -9.76
N ILE A 174 5.86 1.28 -8.63
CA ILE A 174 6.18 0.75 -7.31
C ILE A 174 5.63 -0.67 -7.13
N LEU A 175 4.34 -0.88 -7.42
CA LEU A 175 3.71 -2.20 -7.31
C LEU A 175 4.34 -3.22 -8.25
N LYS A 176 4.67 -2.84 -9.49
CA LYS A 176 5.35 -3.74 -10.43
C LYS A 176 6.72 -4.17 -9.91
N GLN A 177 7.47 -3.25 -9.31
CA GLN A 177 8.76 -3.59 -8.69
C GLN A 177 8.58 -4.52 -7.49
N LEU A 178 7.55 -4.31 -6.66
CA LEU A 178 7.19 -5.20 -5.56
C LEU A 178 6.78 -6.59 -6.06
N SER A 179 5.90 -6.68 -7.06
CA SER A 179 5.49 -7.95 -7.67
C SER A 179 6.68 -8.73 -8.21
N ASN A 180 7.62 -8.05 -8.89
CA ASN A 180 8.84 -8.69 -9.36
C ASN A 180 9.68 -9.27 -8.21
N ALA A 181 9.80 -8.54 -7.09
CA ALA A 181 10.54 -9.02 -5.91
C ALA A 181 9.83 -10.21 -5.22
N ILE A 182 8.50 -10.24 -5.25
CA ILE A 182 7.70 -11.36 -4.72
C ILE A 182 7.86 -12.60 -5.59
N LEU A 183 8.00 -12.43 -6.90
CA LEU A 183 8.16 -13.53 -7.86
C LEU A 183 9.60 -14.05 -7.97
N SER A 184 10.61 -13.19 -7.73
CA SER A 184 12.05 -13.50 -7.88
C SER A 184 12.59 -14.39 -6.79
#